data_AF-A0A1S2QGF7-F1
#
_entry.id   AF-A0A1S2QGF7-F1
#
_cell.length_a   1.000
_cell.length_b   1.000
_cell.length_c   1.000
_cell.angle_alpha   90.00
_cell.angle_beta   90.00
_cell.angle_gamma   90.00
#
_symmetry.space_group_name_H-M   'P 1'
#
loop_
_entity.id
_entity.type
_entity.pdbx_description
1 polymer ?
#
loop_
_entity_poly.entity_id
_entity_poly.type
_entity_poly.pdbx_seq_one_letter_code
_entity_poly.pdbx_strand_id
1 'polypeptide(L)'
;MDPISQIIVALDCDHRAAADAVVERLGDECRFYKVGLELLTAAGPDVVKGLVARGKEVFLDLKLFEIPNSVAAAVRAAGALGVSMVTVHGMGGGGIMSAAVEAARDFPRLRVLALTVVTSMTGADLADIGVGDTVDQQVLRLARLAQRAGCHGVIASPPDVAALRDTLGPGALIVTPGVALPGDSPAEHARPGTPHAAIAAGASHVVVGRTVTRATDPAAAFRLVRAGLTA
;
A
#
# COMPACT_ATOMS: atom_id res chain seq x y z
N MET A 1 -0.35 -16.44 8.05
CA MET A 1 0.39 -15.91 6.89
C MET A 1 1.87 -15.95 7.27
N ASP A 2 2.79 -16.18 6.33
CA ASP A 2 4.23 -16.10 6.62
C ASP A 2 4.58 -14.65 7.03
N PRO A 3 5.22 -14.38 8.18
CA PRO A 3 5.61 -13.02 8.56
C PRO A 3 6.37 -12.25 7.47
N ILE A 4 7.13 -12.95 6.61
CA ILE A 4 7.84 -12.35 5.48
C ILE A 4 6.87 -11.75 4.45
N SER A 5 5.76 -12.45 4.19
CA SER A 5 4.73 -12.00 3.24
C SER A 5 3.92 -10.80 3.72
N GLN A 6 3.99 -10.46 5.02
CA GLN A 6 3.26 -9.33 5.59
C GLN A 6 4.03 -8.00 5.49
N ILE A 7 5.29 -8.02 5.04
CA ILE A 7 6.11 -6.81 4.89
C ILE A 7 6.24 -6.46 3.42
N ILE A 8 5.82 -5.24 3.08
CA ILE A 8 6.01 -4.65 1.76
C ILE A 8 7.09 -3.58 1.86
N VAL A 9 8.19 -3.73 1.13
CA VAL A 9 9.26 -2.71 1.09
C VAL A 9 8.95 -1.66 0.02
N ALA A 10 8.84 -0.41 0.43
CA ALA A 10 8.64 0.71 -0.48
C ALA A 10 9.95 1.12 -1.16
N LEU A 11 10.00 0.94 -2.48
CA LEU A 11 11.10 1.40 -3.33
C LEU A 11 10.87 2.87 -3.70
N ASP A 12 10.91 3.74 -2.70
CA ASP A 12 10.84 5.20 -2.88
C ASP A 12 12.26 5.71 -3.24
N CYS A 13 12.65 5.40 -4.49
CA CYS A 13 13.95 5.71 -5.08
C CYS A 13 13.75 6.60 -6.31
N ASP A 14 14.67 7.55 -6.49
CA ASP A 14 14.66 8.54 -7.58
C ASP A 14 15.14 7.98 -8.93
N HIS A 15 15.70 6.76 -8.97
CA HIS A 15 16.12 6.09 -10.20
C HIS A 15 16.19 4.56 -10.05
N ARG A 16 16.20 3.86 -11.19
CA ARG A 16 16.17 2.39 -11.27
C ARG A 16 17.36 1.71 -10.56
N ALA A 17 18.57 2.25 -10.70
CA ALA A 17 19.76 1.60 -10.13
C ALA A 17 19.74 1.58 -8.58
N ALA A 18 19.25 2.65 -7.94
CA ALA A 18 19.04 2.65 -6.49
C ALA A 18 18.01 1.60 -6.04
N ALA A 19 16.90 1.46 -6.78
CA ALA A 19 15.91 0.43 -6.49
C ALA A 19 16.47 -0.99 -6.67
N ASP A 20 17.21 -1.24 -7.77
CA ASP A 20 17.85 -2.53 -8.02
C ASP A 20 18.86 -2.88 -6.91
N ALA A 21 19.66 -1.92 -6.44
CA ALA A 21 20.60 -2.12 -5.34
C ALA A 21 19.90 -2.49 -4.02
N VAL A 22 18.76 -1.88 -3.70
CA VAL A 22 17.96 -2.27 -2.52
C VAL A 22 17.46 -3.71 -2.66
N VAL A 23 16.92 -4.06 -3.83
CA VAL A 23 16.40 -5.42 -4.11
C VAL A 23 17.51 -6.47 -4.00
N GLU A 24 18.69 -6.19 -4.55
CA GLU A 24 19.85 -7.09 -4.49
C GLU A 24 20.34 -7.30 -3.05
N ARG A 25 20.43 -6.21 -2.26
CA ARG A 25 20.86 -6.30 -0.86
C ARG A 25 19.86 -7.06 0.02
N LEU A 26 18.57 -6.96 -0.26
CA LEU A 26 17.54 -7.70 0.46
C LEU A 26 17.44 -9.17 0.00
N GLY A 27 17.88 -9.48 -1.22
CA GLY A 27 17.95 -10.84 -1.74
C GLY A 27 16.62 -11.60 -1.62
N ASP A 28 16.68 -12.85 -1.16
CA ASP A 28 15.51 -13.72 -0.98
C ASP A 28 14.74 -13.48 0.32
N GLU A 29 15.26 -12.62 1.21
CA GLU A 29 14.59 -12.31 2.48
C GLU A 29 13.34 -11.46 2.28
N CYS A 30 13.32 -10.62 1.24
CA CYS A 30 12.16 -9.83 0.88
C CYS A 30 11.54 -10.33 -0.44
N ARG A 31 10.22 -10.55 -0.40
CA ARG A 31 9.44 -11.03 -1.55
C ARG A 31 8.53 -9.97 -2.14
N PHE A 32 8.15 -8.96 -1.37
CA PHE A 32 7.09 -8.03 -1.74
C PHE A 32 7.58 -6.58 -1.73
N TYR A 33 7.47 -5.92 -2.88
CA TYR A 33 7.91 -4.54 -3.07
C TYR A 33 6.76 -3.64 -3.52
N LYS A 34 6.74 -2.40 -3.02
CA LYS A 34 5.88 -1.35 -3.52
C LYS A 34 6.66 -0.46 -4.49
N VAL A 35 6.12 -0.28 -5.70
CA VAL A 35 6.59 0.73 -6.65
C VAL A 35 5.59 1.89 -6.63
N GLY A 36 6.06 3.04 -6.13
CA GLY A 36 5.26 4.26 -6.01
C GLY A 36 5.47 5.23 -7.18
N LEU A 37 4.89 6.42 -7.05
CA LEU A 37 4.89 7.45 -8.09
C LEU A 37 6.29 7.92 -8.48
N GLU A 38 7.19 8.13 -7.51
CA GLU A 38 8.57 8.60 -7.77
C GLU A 38 9.31 7.65 -8.71
N LEU A 39 9.51 6.40 -8.27
CA LEU A 39 10.24 5.40 -9.04
C LEU A 39 9.54 5.07 -10.37
N LEU A 40 8.21 5.00 -10.39
CA LEU A 40 7.49 4.74 -11.63
C LEU A 40 7.66 5.88 -12.64
N THR A 41 7.68 7.14 -12.18
CA THR A 41 7.90 8.30 -13.05
C THR A 41 9.34 8.35 -13.57
N ALA A 42 10.31 8.03 -12.70
CA ALA A 42 11.72 8.07 -13.06
C ALA A 42 12.18 6.90 -13.95
N ALA A 43 11.66 5.70 -13.71
CA ALA A 43 12.13 4.46 -14.34
C ALA A 43 11.11 3.79 -15.26
N GLY A 44 9.85 4.24 -15.26
CA GLY A 44 8.78 3.64 -16.04
C GLY A 44 8.41 2.21 -15.59
N PRO A 45 7.58 1.50 -16.37
CA PRO A 45 7.09 0.17 -16.00
C PRO A 45 8.16 -0.94 -16.05
N ASP A 46 9.34 -0.68 -16.61
CA ASP A 46 10.39 -1.71 -16.73
C ASP A 46 10.96 -2.14 -15.38
N VAL A 47 10.91 -1.27 -14.36
CA VAL A 47 11.26 -1.66 -12.99
C VAL A 47 10.30 -2.73 -12.45
N VAL A 48 9.00 -2.62 -12.76
CA VAL A 48 7.98 -3.60 -12.37
C VAL A 48 8.22 -4.92 -13.08
N LYS A 49 8.47 -4.89 -14.39
CA LYS A 49 8.79 -6.10 -15.17
C LYS A 49 10.01 -6.84 -14.61
N GLY A 50 11.05 -6.09 -14.22
CA GLY A 50 12.25 -6.66 -13.62
C GLY A 50 11.97 -7.37 -12.29
N LEU A 51 11.17 -6.78 -11.41
CA LEU A 51 10.77 -7.39 -10.14
C LEU A 51 9.94 -8.67 -10.37
N VAL A 52 8.94 -8.61 -11.24
CA VAL A 52 8.08 -9.76 -11.56
C VAL A 52 8.89 -10.90 -12.20
N ALA A 53 9.82 -10.60 -13.11
CA ALA A 53 10.70 -11.58 -13.72
C ALA A 53 11.62 -12.29 -12.70
N ARG A 54 11.96 -11.61 -11.60
CA ARG A 54 12.71 -12.18 -10.46
C ARG A 54 11.80 -12.93 -9.46
N GLY A 55 10.54 -13.15 -9.79
CA GLY A 55 9.57 -13.84 -8.93
C GLY A 55 9.14 -13.04 -7.70
N LYS A 56 9.35 -11.72 -7.71
CA LYS A 56 8.90 -10.84 -6.61
C LYS A 56 7.43 -10.45 -6.80
N GLU A 57 6.73 -10.29 -5.69
CA GLU A 57 5.40 -9.70 -5.65
C GLU A 57 5.52 -8.18 -5.72
N VAL A 58 4.63 -7.55 -6.51
CA VAL A 58 4.66 -6.11 -6.73
C VAL A 58 3.33 -5.48 -6.33
N PHE A 59 3.41 -4.49 -5.45
CA PHE A 59 2.34 -3.56 -5.16
C PHE A 59 2.57 -2.28 -5.98
N LEU A 60 1.79 -2.12 -7.04
CA LEU A 60 1.86 -0.94 -7.90
C LEU A 60 0.95 0.18 -7.35
N ASP A 61 1.56 1.13 -6.65
CA ASP A 61 0.84 2.13 -5.87
C ASP A 61 0.52 3.41 -6.68
N LEU A 62 -0.32 3.24 -7.71
CA LEU A 62 -0.72 4.26 -8.68
C LEU A 62 -1.68 5.32 -8.13
N LYS A 63 -2.47 4.98 -7.10
CA LYS A 63 -3.51 5.85 -6.52
C LYS A 63 -4.49 6.37 -7.58
N LEU A 64 -4.97 5.48 -8.45
CA LEU A 64 -5.79 5.84 -9.62
C LEU A 64 -7.00 6.69 -9.21
N PHE A 65 -7.15 7.86 -9.84
CA PHE A 65 -8.21 8.83 -9.56
C PHE A 65 -8.55 9.58 -10.84
N GLU A 66 -9.44 9.00 -11.63
CA GLU A 66 -9.82 9.46 -12.98
C GLU A 66 -11.19 8.85 -13.34
N ILE A 67 -11.74 9.11 -14.54
CA ILE A 67 -13.00 8.51 -14.97
C ILE A 67 -12.92 6.97 -15.05
N PRO A 68 -14.06 6.25 -14.88
CA PRO A 68 -14.07 4.79 -14.76
C PRO A 68 -13.33 4.05 -15.88
N ASN A 69 -13.46 4.50 -17.13
CA ASN A 69 -12.83 3.85 -18.28
C ASN A 69 -11.30 3.91 -18.24
N SER A 70 -10.72 5.05 -17.87
CA SER A 70 -9.27 5.21 -17.74
C SER A 70 -8.73 4.39 -16.59
N VAL A 71 -9.44 4.37 -15.45
CA VAL A 71 -9.09 3.53 -14.30
C VAL A 71 -9.09 2.05 -14.69
N ALA A 72 -10.13 1.58 -15.39
CA ALA A 72 -10.19 0.21 -15.88
C ALA A 72 -9.04 -0.13 -16.85
N ALA A 73 -8.68 0.79 -17.75
CA ALA A 73 -7.57 0.61 -18.68
C ALA A 73 -6.22 0.53 -17.93
N ALA A 74 -5.99 1.40 -16.94
CA ALA A 74 -4.79 1.37 -16.12
C ALA A 74 -4.69 0.08 -15.29
N VAL A 75 -5.81 -0.42 -14.75
CA VAL A 75 -5.83 -1.70 -14.02
C VAL A 75 -5.52 -2.88 -14.94
N ARG A 76 -6.07 -2.93 -16.16
CA ARG A 76 -5.70 -3.97 -17.14
C ARG A 76 -4.22 -3.93 -17.48
N ALA A 77 -3.65 -2.74 -17.65
CA ALA A 77 -2.21 -2.58 -17.89
C ALA A 77 -1.38 -3.08 -16.69
N ALA A 78 -1.78 -2.75 -15.46
CA ALA A 78 -1.15 -3.24 -14.24
C ALA A 78 -1.23 -4.78 -14.14
N GLY A 79 -2.40 -5.37 -14.42
CA GLY A 79 -2.60 -6.82 -14.45
C GLY A 79 -1.71 -7.53 -15.48
N ALA A 80 -1.58 -6.96 -16.68
CA ALA A 80 -0.71 -7.48 -17.73
C ALA A 80 0.79 -7.43 -17.37
N LEU A 81 1.21 -6.50 -16.50
CA LEU A 81 2.56 -6.48 -15.94
C LEU A 81 2.79 -7.61 -14.90
N GLY A 82 1.74 -8.26 -14.41
CA GLY A 82 1.82 -9.36 -13.45
C GLY A 82 1.89 -8.91 -11.98
N VAL A 83 1.45 -7.69 -11.66
CA VAL A 83 1.49 -7.17 -10.28
C VAL A 83 0.48 -7.87 -9.37
N SER A 84 0.78 -7.93 -8.08
CA SER A 84 -0.07 -8.56 -7.05
C SER A 84 -1.12 -7.59 -6.50
N MET A 85 -0.79 -6.30 -6.41
CA MET A 85 -1.70 -5.27 -5.87
C MET A 85 -1.66 -4.00 -6.71
N VAL A 86 -2.79 -3.29 -6.79
CA VAL A 86 -2.91 -1.95 -7.39
C VAL A 86 -3.85 -1.08 -6.55
N THR A 87 -3.59 0.24 -6.52
CA THR A 87 -4.41 1.20 -5.77
C THR A 87 -5.32 2.07 -6.63
N VAL A 88 -6.50 2.36 -6.08
CA VAL A 88 -7.50 3.32 -6.56
C VAL A 88 -7.91 4.24 -5.41
N HIS A 89 -8.24 5.50 -5.68
CA HIS A 89 -8.60 6.45 -4.63
C HIS A 89 -10.08 6.34 -4.25
N GLY A 90 -10.40 6.08 -2.97
CA GLY A 90 -11.78 5.96 -2.51
C GLY A 90 -12.60 7.25 -2.67
N MET A 91 -11.93 8.40 -2.67
CA MET A 91 -12.56 9.72 -2.90
C MET A 91 -13.10 9.89 -4.33
N GLY A 92 -12.75 9.00 -5.28
CA GLY A 92 -13.33 9.00 -6.63
C GLY A 92 -14.67 8.32 -6.75
N GLY A 93 -15.20 7.81 -5.63
CA GLY A 93 -16.53 7.23 -5.57
C GLY A 93 -16.58 5.78 -6.05
N GLY A 94 -17.75 5.18 -5.89
CA GLY A 94 -17.98 3.76 -6.18
C GLY A 94 -17.76 3.40 -7.65
N GLY A 95 -18.08 4.30 -8.59
CA GLY A 95 -17.96 4.03 -10.03
C GLY A 95 -16.54 3.68 -10.48
N ILE A 96 -15.55 4.45 -10.03
CA ILE A 96 -14.14 4.19 -10.39
C ILE A 96 -13.60 2.93 -9.72
N MET A 97 -14.04 2.68 -8.48
CA MET A 97 -13.64 1.49 -7.72
C MET A 97 -14.22 0.21 -8.32
N SER A 98 -15.51 0.21 -8.68
CA SER A 98 -16.15 -0.91 -9.36
C SER A 98 -15.51 -1.19 -10.72
N ALA A 99 -15.18 -0.15 -11.49
CA ALA A 99 -14.50 -0.31 -12.77
C ALA A 99 -13.08 -0.89 -12.61
N ALA A 100 -12.35 -0.48 -11.56
CA ALA A 100 -11.06 -1.08 -11.22
C ALA A 100 -11.20 -2.57 -10.88
N VAL A 101 -12.17 -2.92 -10.03
CA VAL A 101 -12.43 -4.32 -9.61
C VAL A 101 -12.83 -5.18 -10.80
N GLU A 102 -13.72 -4.69 -11.67
CA GLU A 102 -14.16 -5.41 -12.86
C GLU A 102 -12.98 -5.69 -13.81
N ALA A 103 -12.15 -4.67 -14.07
CA ALA A 103 -10.96 -4.81 -14.89
C ALA A 103 -9.93 -5.80 -14.32
N ALA A 104 -9.90 -5.98 -13.01
CA ALA A 104 -8.98 -6.92 -12.35
C ALA A 104 -9.44 -8.38 -12.43
N ARG A 105 -10.69 -8.68 -12.81
CA ARG A 105 -11.23 -10.06 -12.87
C ARG A 105 -10.48 -10.96 -13.84
N ASP A 106 -9.94 -10.39 -14.92
CA ASP A 106 -9.11 -11.09 -15.90
C ASP A 106 -7.76 -11.56 -15.31
N PHE A 107 -7.40 -11.08 -14.12
CA PHE A 107 -6.12 -11.33 -13.45
C PHE A 107 -6.36 -11.88 -12.03
N PRO A 108 -6.56 -13.19 -11.83
CA PRO A 108 -6.99 -13.77 -10.55
C PRO A 108 -6.09 -13.48 -9.35
N ARG A 109 -4.82 -13.13 -9.58
CA ARG A 109 -3.85 -12.77 -8.53
C ARG A 109 -3.84 -11.28 -8.19
N LEU A 110 -4.41 -10.42 -9.03
CA LEU A 110 -4.43 -8.98 -8.83
C LEU A 110 -5.44 -8.61 -7.75
N ARG A 111 -5.01 -7.79 -6.79
CA ARG A 111 -5.87 -7.23 -5.75
C ARG A 111 -5.97 -5.72 -5.91
N VAL A 112 -7.20 -5.23 -5.95
CA VAL A 112 -7.52 -3.80 -5.98
C VAL A 112 -7.75 -3.29 -4.56
N LEU A 113 -6.95 -2.32 -4.14
CA LEU A 113 -7.03 -1.69 -2.82
C LEU A 113 -7.47 -0.22 -2.94
N ALA A 114 -8.44 0.18 -2.13
CA ALA A 114 -8.90 1.56 -2.12
C ALA A 114 -8.12 2.39 -1.08
N LEU A 115 -7.59 3.55 -1.46
CA LEU A 115 -7.13 4.53 -0.47
C LEU A 115 -8.34 5.11 0.26
N THR A 116 -8.27 5.13 1.58
CA THR A 116 -9.22 5.87 2.42
C THR A 116 -8.81 7.35 2.50
N VAL A 117 -8.44 7.84 3.68
CA VAL A 117 -7.85 9.18 3.86
C VAL A 117 -6.34 9.05 3.80
N VAL A 118 -5.68 9.92 3.04
CA VAL A 118 -4.21 9.92 2.95
C VAL A 118 -3.63 10.18 4.34
N THR A 119 -2.61 9.43 4.75
CA THR A 119 -2.08 9.46 6.12
C THR A 119 -1.51 10.80 6.58
N SER A 120 -1.29 11.73 5.64
CA SER A 120 -0.84 13.10 5.90
C SER A 120 -1.98 14.12 5.97
N MET A 121 -3.21 13.77 5.59
CA MET A 121 -4.36 14.68 5.63
C MET A 121 -4.90 14.80 7.05
N THR A 122 -5.27 16.03 7.39
CA THR A 122 -5.92 16.45 8.63
C THR A 122 -7.41 16.73 8.39
N GLY A 123 -8.14 17.04 9.47
CA GLY A 123 -9.52 17.51 9.35
C GLY A 123 -9.65 18.83 8.57
N ALA A 124 -8.63 19.70 8.62
CA ALA A 124 -8.62 20.93 7.83
C ALA A 124 -8.50 20.63 6.33
N ASP A 125 -7.61 19.71 5.94
CA ASP A 125 -7.45 19.31 4.54
C ASP A 125 -8.73 18.66 3.97
N LEU A 126 -9.49 17.94 4.81
CA LEU A 126 -10.81 17.41 4.43
C LEU A 126 -11.84 18.53 4.25
N ALA A 127 -11.83 19.53 5.14
CA ALA A 127 -12.73 20.67 5.04
C ALA A 127 -12.48 21.50 3.77
N ASP A 128 -11.22 21.66 3.35
CA ASP A 128 -10.83 22.38 2.12
C ASP A 128 -11.47 21.80 0.85
N ILE A 129 -11.77 20.50 0.85
CA ILE A 129 -12.44 19.81 -0.26
C ILE A 129 -13.93 19.54 -0.01
N GLY A 130 -14.52 20.20 0.99
CA GLY A 130 -15.95 20.10 1.30
C GLY A 130 -16.36 18.83 2.05
N VAL A 131 -15.42 18.08 2.64
CA VAL A 131 -15.72 16.94 3.50
C VAL A 131 -15.84 17.41 4.95
N GLY A 132 -17.07 17.45 5.46
CA GLY A 132 -17.37 17.87 6.84
C GLY A 132 -17.26 16.78 7.91
N ASP A 133 -17.09 15.52 7.50
CA ASP A 133 -16.88 14.39 8.42
C ASP A 133 -15.51 14.50 9.11
N THR A 134 -15.38 13.94 10.32
CA THR A 134 -14.05 13.75 10.93
C THR A 134 -13.21 12.78 10.10
N VAL A 135 -11.88 12.81 10.29
CA VAL A 135 -10.96 11.87 9.61
C VAL A 135 -11.40 10.41 9.82
N ASP A 136 -11.70 10.03 11.06
CA ASP A 136 -12.08 8.65 11.38
C ASP A 136 -13.44 8.26 10.74
N GLN A 137 -14.41 9.17 10.76
CA GLN A 137 -15.70 8.97 10.09
C GLN A 137 -15.50 8.80 8.58
N GLN A 138 -14.63 9.62 7.99
CA GLN A 138 -14.33 9.57 6.57
C GLN A 138 -13.62 8.29 6.17
N VAL A 139 -12.64 7.84 6.96
CA VAL A 139 -11.95 6.57 6.75
C VAL A 139 -12.95 5.42 6.71
N LEU A 140 -13.85 5.32 7.70
CA LEU A 140 -14.86 4.27 7.76
C LEU A 140 -15.89 4.38 6.62
N ARG A 141 -16.28 5.60 6.23
CA ARG A 141 -17.18 5.85 5.09
C ARG A 141 -16.59 5.31 3.79
N LEU A 142 -15.34 5.67 3.51
CA LEU A 142 -14.62 5.23 2.30
C LEU A 142 -14.36 3.72 2.32
N ALA A 143 -14.04 3.14 3.48
CA ALA A 143 -13.84 1.70 3.62
C ALA A 143 -15.12 0.90 3.29
N ARG A 144 -16.27 1.32 3.83
CA ARG A 144 -17.57 0.70 3.48
C ARG A 144 -17.90 0.87 2.00
N LEU A 145 -17.55 2.01 1.41
CA LEU A 145 -17.75 2.23 -0.02
C LEU A 145 -16.87 1.29 -0.87
N ALA A 146 -15.60 1.12 -0.49
CA ALA A 146 -14.68 0.19 -1.13
C ALA A 146 -15.19 -1.26 -1.05
N GLN A 147 -15.68 -1.70 0.11
CA GLN A 147 -16.29 -3.02 0.29
C GLN A 147 -17.50 -3.22 -0.63
N ARG A 148 -18.41 -2.24 -0.70
CA ARG A 148 -19.58 -2.30 -1.61
C ARG A 148 -19.20 -2.32 -3.08
N ALA A 149 -18.11 -1.64 -3.46
CA ALA A 149 -17.58 -1.64 -4.82
C ALA A 149 -16.83 -2.94 -5.18
N GLY A 150 -16.63 -3.85 -4.22
CA GLY A 150 -15.93 -5.11 -4.41
C GLY A 150 -14.41 -5.01 -4.33
N CYS A 151 -13.85 -3.91 -3.81
CA CYS A 151 -12.42 -3.82 -3.57
C CYS A 151 -11.98 -4.93 -2.59
N HIS A 152 -10.78 -5.45 -2.80
CA HIS A 152 -10.24 -6.54 -1.99
C HIS A 152 -9.78 -6.06 -0.61
N GLY A 153 -9.68 -4.74 -0.42
CA GLY A 153 -9.23 -4.14 0.80
C GLY A 153 -8.98 -2.65 0.67
N VAL A 154 -8.30 -2.10 1.67
CA VAL A 154 -8.02 -0.67 1.80
C VAL A 154 -6.57 -0.38 2.17
N ILE A 155 -6.13 0.82 1.81
CA ILE A 155 -4.95 1.47 2.38
C ILE A 155 -5.40 2.38 3.52
N ALA A 156 -4.79 2.26 4.70
CA ALA A 156 -5.15 3.08 5.86
C ALA A 156 -3.98 3.26 6.84
N SER A 157 -4.07 4.27 7.71
CA SER A 157 -3.03 4.56 8.70
C SER A 157 -3.09 3.58 9.90
N PRO A 158 -1.99 3.39 10.65
CA PRO A 158 -1.95 2.48 11.79
C PRO A 158 -3.08 2.69 12.83
N PRO A 159 -3.46 3.91 13.21
CA PRO A 159 -4.56 4.12 14.16
C PRO A 159 -5.94 3.63 13.68
N ASP A 160 -6.15 3.53 12.36
CA ASP A 160 -7.46 3.16 11.79
C ASP A 160 -7.69 1.64 11.76
N VAL A 161 -6.62 0.85 11.92
CA VAL A 161 -6.62 -0.58 11.57
C VAL A 161 -7.66 -1.37 12.34
N ALA A 162 -7.77 -1.17 13.65
CA ALA A 162 -8.71 -1.92 14.49
C ALA A 162 -10.17 -1.66 14.08
N ALA A 163 -10.57 -0.38 13.97
CA ALA A 163 -11.91 -0.01 13.56
C ALA A 163 -12.24 -0.48 12.13
N LEU A 164 -11.25 -0.48 11.23
CA LEU A 164 -11.39 -1.01 9.87
C LEU A 164 -11.53 -2.53 9.86
N ARG A 165 -10.79 -3.25 10.70
CA ARG A 165 -10.91 -4.70 10.82
C ARG A 165 -12.29 -5.10 11.31
N ASP A 166 -12.83 -4.39 12.30
CA ASP A 166 -14.20 -4.60 12.79
C ASP A 166 -15.24 -4.30 11.70
N THR A 167 -15.02 -3.26 10.91
CA THR A 167 -15.95 -2.82 9.85
C THR A 167 -15.92 -3.73 8.62
N LEU A 168 -14.75 -4.15 8.18
CA LEU A 168 -14.54 -4.87 6.91
C LEU A 168 -14.52 -6.39 7.07
N GLY A 169 -14.38 -6.88 8.31
CA GLY A 169 -14.29 -8.30 8.63
C GLY A 169 -12.92 -8.92 8.31
N PRO A 170 -12.70 -10.20 8.65
CA PRO A 170 -11.38 -10.83 8.61
C PRO A 170 -10.82 -11.07 7.20
N GLY A 171 -11.68 -11.12 6.17
CA GLY A 171 -11.27 -11.38 4.79
C GLY A 171 -10.70 -10.19 4.03
N ALA A 172 -10.95 -8.96 4.52
CA ALA A 172 -10.48 -7.76 3.83
C ALA A 172 -8.98 -7.53 4.02
N LEU A 173 -8.29 -7.13 2.96
CA LEU A 173 -6.91 -6.66 3.05
C LEU A 173 -6.87 -5.28 3.70
N ILE A 174 -6.06 -5.12 4.75
CA ILE A 174 -5.75 -3.80 5.32
C ILE A 174 -4.25 -3.62 5.18
N VAL A 175 -3.83 -2.79 4.23
CA VAL A 175 -2.40 -2.53 3.95
C VAL A 175 -2.03 -1.18 4.56
N THR A 176 -1.08 -1.21 5.48
CA THR A 176 -0.83 -0.10 6.40
C THR A 176 0.55 0.49 6.17
N PRO A 177 0.67 1.60 5.42
CA PRO A 177 1.88 2.42 5.41
C PRO A 177 2.00 3.24 6.70
N GLY A 178 3.08 4.00 6.82
CA GLY A 178 3.28 4.90 7.96
C GLY A 178 3.71 4.19 9.24
N VAL A 179 4.30 3.01 9.12
CA VAL A 179 4.93 2.31 10.23
C VAL A 179 6.44 2.57 10.26
N ALA A 180 7.00 2.67 11.46
CA ALA A 180 8.44 2.84 11.68
C ALA A 180 8.91 1.97 12.86
N LEU A 181 10.20 1.61 12.87
CA LEU A 181 10.78 0.94 14.04
C LEU A 181 10.88 1.92 15.22
N PRO A 182 10.83 1.45 16.47
CA PRO A 182 11.07 2.30 17.64
C PRO A 182 12.43 3.01 17.52
N GLY A 183 12.42 4.34 17.63
CA GLY A 183 13.62 5.18 17.53
C GLY A 183 13.86 5.83 16.15
N ASP A 184 13.12 5.41 15.12
CA ASP A 184 13.14 6.10 13.83
C ASP A 184 12.30 7.39 13.87
N SER A 185 12.68 8.40 13.10
CA SER A 185 11.95 9.67 13.04
C SER A 185 10.61 9.52 12.30
N PRO A 186 9.46 9.81 12.94
CA PRO A 186 8.13 9.68 12.32
C PRO A 186 7.78 10.83 11.34
N ALA A 187 8.73 11.68 10.97
CA ALA A 187 8.50 13.03 10.44
C ALA A 187 7.66 13.17 9.15
N GLU A 188 7.37 12.09 8.41
CA GLU A 188 6.58 12.16 7.17
C GLU A 188 5.13 11.68 7.31
N HIS A 189 4.74 11.12 8.47
CA HIS A 189 3.38 10.61 8.67
C HIS A 189 2.70 11.37 9.82
N ALA A 190 1.54 11.98 9.55
CA ALA A 190 0.76 12.67 10.57
C ALA A 190 0.16 11.69 11.60
N ARG A 191 0.03 10.40 11.24
CA ARG A 191 -0.57 9.33 12.05
C ARG A 191 0.33 8.07 12.07
N PRO A 192 1.50 8.09 12.73
CA PRO A 192 2.46 6.98 12.70
C PRO A 192 2.10 5.83 13.66
N GLY A 193 2.76 4.67 13.49
CA GLY A 193 2.67 3.52 14.39
C GLY A 193 3.85 2.57 14.23
N THR A 194 3.89 1.47 15.00
CA THR A 194 4.90 0.41 14.81
C THR A 194 4.37 -0.72 13.94
N PRO A 195 5.24 -1.46 13.23
CA PRO A 195 4.83 -2.65 12.47
C PRO A 195 4.05 -3.66 13.32
N HIS A 196 4.56 -3.96 14.53
CA HIS A 196 3.90 -4.86 15.48
C HIS A 196 2.48 -4.41 15.80
N ALA A 197 2.31 -3.16 16.25
CA ALA A 197 1.01 -2.65 16.68
C ALA A 197 -0.02 -2.67 15.53
N ALA A 198 0.41 -2.37 14.30
CA ALA A 198 -0.45 -2.44 13.13
C ALA A 198 -0.91 -3.89 12.86
N ILE A 199 0.01 -4.87 12.86
CA ILE A 199 -0.36 -6.28 12.66
C ILE A 199 -1.26 -6.79 13.80
N ALA A 200 -0.92 -6.48 15.05
CA ALA A 200 -1.72 -6.85 16.22
C ALA A 200 -3.14 -6.25 16.18
N ALA A 201 -3.30 -5.04 15.65
CA ALA A 201 -4.60 -4.40 15.43
C ALA A 201 -5.40 -5.02 14.26
N GLY A 202 -4.78 -5.90 13.46
CA GLY A 202 -5.43 -6.62 12.37
C GLY A 202 -5.03 -6.18 10.97
N ALA A 203 -3.90 -5.48 10.79
CA ALA A 203 -3.38 -5.17 9.46
C ALA A 203 -2.96 -6.47 8.75
N SER A 204 -3.27 -6.57 7.47
CA SER A 204 -2.84 -7.71 6.64
C SER A 204 -1.37 -7.57 6.23
N HIS A 205 -0.97 -6.35 5.89
CA HIS A 205 0.40 -6.02 5.52
C HIS A 205 0.81 -4.67 6.11
N VAL A 206 2.10 -4.50 6.34
CA VAL A 206 2.72 -3.22 6.67
C VAL A 206 3.64 -2.79 5.53
N VAL A 207 3.64 -1.49 5.22
CA VAL A 207 4.55 -0.92 4.22
C VAL A 207 5.66 -0.17 4.94
N VAL A 208 6.90 -0.64 4.75
CA VAL A 208 8.11 -0.01 5.31
C VAL A 208 8.94 0.60 4.20
N GLY A 209 9.33 1.86 4.36
CA GLY A 209 10.14 2.58 3.38
C GLY A 209 11.54 2.84 3.89
N ARG A 210 11.80 4.11 4.23
CA ARG A 210 13.12 4.66 4.55
C ARG A 210 13.85 3.93 5.68
N THR A 211 13.15 3.41 6.68
CA THR A 211 13.71 2.54 7.75
C THR A 211 14.52 1.38 7.18
N VAL A 212 14.10 0.81 6.04
CA VAL A 212 14.82 -0.27 5.37
C VAL A 212 15.71 0.27 4.28
N THR A 213 15.18 1.10 3.38
CA THR A 213 15.89 1.48 2.14
C THR A 213 17.04 2.46 2.36
N ARG A 214 17.02 3.24 3.45
CA ARG A 214 18.10 4.19 3.81
C ARG A 214 19.00 3.68 4.93
N ALA A 215 18.78 2.47 5.44
CA ALA A 215 19.64 1.88 6.44
C ALA A 215 21.03 1.60 5.88
N THR A 216 22.06 1.74 6.73
CA THR A 216 23.43 1.31 6.38
C THR A 216 23.46 -0.16 5.98
N ASP A 217 22.63 -1.01 6.60
CA ASP A 217 22.38 -2.40 6.22
C ASP A 217 20.85 -2.66 6.10
N PRO A 218 20.27 -2.57 4.89
CA PRO A 218 18.87 -2.85 4.62
C PRO A 218 18.44 -4.27 4.98
N ALA A 219 19.33 -5.27 4.83
CA ALA A 219 19.00 -6.65 5.18
C ALA A 219 18.86 -6.79 6.69
N ALA A 220 19.80 -6.22 7.46
CA ALA A 220 19.67 -6.19 8.92
C ALA A 220 18.42 -5.42 9.38
N ALA A 221 18.15 -4.24 8.79
CA ALA A 221 16.95 -3.46 9.10
C ALA A 221 15.65 -4.23 8.79
N PHE A 222 15.58 -4.91 7.64
CA PHE A 222 14.45 -5.76 7.27
C PHE A 222 14.25 -6.91 8.26
N ARG A 223 15.33 -7.58 8.69
CA ARG A 223 15.25 -8.64 9.71
C ARG A 223 14.74 -8.12 11.05
N LEU A 224 15.09 -6.88 11.44
CA LEU A 224 14.56 -6.24 12.65
C LEU A 224 13.06 -5.97 12.53
N VAL A 225 12.59 -5.44 11.40
CA VAL A 225 11.14 -5.29 11.13
C VAL A 225 10.45 -6.64 11.24
N ARG A 226 10.99 -7.68 10.59
CA ARG A 226 10.44 -9.04 10.61
C ARG A 226 10.36 -9.62 12.01
N ALA A 227 11.43 -9.52 12.78
CA ALA A 227 11.46 -10.00 14.16
C ALA A 227 10.45 -9.25 15.06
N GLY A 228 10.28 -7.94 14.81
CA GLY A 228 9.31 -7.11 15.52
C GLY A 228 7.85 -7.47 15.25
N LEU A 229 7.51 -8.13 14.13
CA LEU A 229 6.12 -8.53 13.86
C LEU A 229 5.60 -9.60 14.83
N THR A 230 6.49 -10.39 15.43
CA THR A 230 6.13 -11.56 16.26
C THR A 230 6.39 -11.37 17.76
N ALA A 231 7.11 -10.32 18.14
CA ALA A 231 7.44 -10.00 19.53
C ALA A 231 6.33 -9.18 20.18
#